data_AF-A0A922LZX9-F1
#
_entry.id   AF-A0A922LZX9-F1
#
_cell.length_a   1.000
_cell.length_b   1.000
_cell.length_c   1.000
_cell.angle_alpha   90.00
_cell.angle_beta   90.00
_cell.angle_gamma   90.00
#
_symmetry.space_group_name_H-M   'P 1'
#
loop_
_entity.id
_entity.type
_entity.pdbx_description
1 polymer ?
#
loop_
_entity_poly.entity_id
_entity_poly.type
_entity_poly.pdbx_seq_one_letter_code
_entity_poly.pdbx_strand_id
1 'polypeptide(L)'
;MVSRPHISENVIPDIYCHVKTKIKELLQELPHIFVTTDLWTSDASAFVNDFISLTAHGINNNFELKNYCLAVFPFEGERHSGENIAENLRQLFQDWGIDEQVRAVVTDNAPNMGLAVTQVVKSLLKCKNLIMFLVMCSSRMSSHAGILPFRHLGDFLNSCSSVAVQASLPHVKCKTELATEEWVLMEQVVSALTYFEEATKSVSQESACLSDAIPLINSLRRVLERIKNTTAMDDNAYSPEYNAFILNLIAGINDRFDYLETDETFILATALDPRYKLRTFTLQSTSVNASA
;
A
#
# COMPACT_ATOMS: atom_id res chain seq x y z
N MET A 1 3.50 -28.04 -34.37
CA MET A 1 3.62 -26.85 -33.50
C MET A 1 2.20 -26.32 -33.30
N VAL A 2 1.77 -26.13 -32.06
CA VAL A 2 0.41 -25.64 -31.77
C VAL A 2 0.31 -24.17 -32.20
N SER A 3 -0.76 -23.78 -32.90
CA SER A 3 -0.91 -22.41 -33.40
C SER A 3 -1.25 -21.45 -32.26
N ARG A 4 -0.85 -20.18 -32.39
CA ARG A 4 -1.20 -19.14 -31.41
C ARG A 4 -2.72 -19.00 -31.21
N PRO A 5 -3.56 -18.97 -32.28
CA PRO A 5 -5.02 -18.91 -32.11
C PRO A 5 -5.58 -20.11 -31.34
N HIS A 6 -5.04 -21.31 -31.59
CA HIS A 6 -5.49 -22.49 -30.86
C HIS A 6 -5.22 -22.37 -29.36
N ILE A 7 -4.06 -21.84 -28.98
CA ILE A 7 -3.70 -21.61 -27.58
C ILE A 7 -4.60 -20.53 -26.95
N SER A 8 -4.80 -19.39 -27.62
CA SER A 8 -5.56 -18.27 -27.07
C SER A 8 -7.07 -18.51 -27.01
N GLU A 9 -7.64 -19.19 -28.01
CA GLU A 9 -9.09 -19.33 -28.17
C GLU A 9 -9.63 -20.65 -27.60
N ASN A 10 -8.78 -21.64 -27.34
CA ASN A 10 -9.20 -22.94 -26.80
C ASN A 10 -8.46 -23.30 -25.50
N VAL A 11 -7.12 -23.44 -25.57
CA VAL A 11 -6.34 -23.98 -24.45
C VAL A 11 -6.40 -23.08 -23.21
N ILE A 12 -6.21 -21.76 -23.37
CA ILE A 12 -6.26 -20.82 -22.25
C ILE A 12 -7.68 -20.74 -21.63
N PRO A 13 -8.76 -20.57 -22.41
CA PRO A 13 -10.12 -20.62 -21.89
C PRO A 13 -10.47 -21.92 -21.15
N ASP A 14 -10.05 -23.07 -21.67
CA ASP A 14 -10.32 -24.37 -21.04
C ASP A 14 -9.59 -24.49 -19.69
N ILE A 15 -8.31 -24.13 -19.64
CA ILE A 15 -7.51 -24.10 -18.40
C ILE A 15 -8.13 -23.11 -17.41
N TYR A 16 -8.52 -21.92 -17.86
CA TYR A 16 -9.16 -20.92 -17.02
C TYR A 16 -10.45 -21.46 -16.41
N CYS A 17 -11.34 -22.08 -17.21
CA CYS A 17 -12.58 -22.67 -16.71
C CYS A 17 -12.32 -23.76 -15.67
N HIS A 18 -11.33 -24.63 -15.92
CA HIS A 18 -10.95 -25.68 -14.98
C HIS A 18 -10.41 -25.11 -13.65
N VAL A 19 -9.48 -24.17 -13.72
CA VAL A 19 -8.89 -23.53 -12.53
C VAL A 19 -9.95 -22.72 -11.77
N LYS A 20 -10.79 -21.96 -12.46
CA LYS A 20 -11.89 -21.18 -11.85
C LYS A 20 -12.85 -22.08 -11.09
N THR A 21 -13.23 -23.22 -11.68
CA THR A 21 -14.08 -24.21 -11.01
C THR A 21 -13.41 -24.74 -9.75
N LYS A 22 -12.12 -25.09 -9.83
CA LYS A 22 -11.38 -25.59 -8.66
C LYS A 22 -11.25 -24.54 -7.56
N ILE A 23 -10.96 -23.29 -7.91
CA ILE A 23 -10.89 -22.19 -6.92
C ILE A 23 -12.26 -21.97 -6.27
N LYS A 24 -13.36 -22.01 -7.03
CA LYS A 24 -14.72 -21.93 -6.46
C LYS A 24 -14.98 -22.99 -5.39
N GLU A 25 -14.56 -24.23 -5.63
CA GLU A 25 -14.66 -25.30 -4.62
C GLU A 25 -13.85 -24.96 -3.37
N LEU A 26 -12.59 -24.52 -3.54
CA LEU A 26 -11.70 -24.18 -2.43
C LEU A 26 -12.20 -22.98 -1.61
N LEU A 27 -12.87 -22.02 -2.24
CA LEU A 27 -13.48 -20.88 -1.55
C LEU A 27 -14.61 -21.33 -0.61
N GLN A 28 -15.33 -22.41 -0.92
CA GLN A 28 -16.39 -22.93 -0.03
C GLN A 28 -15.83 -23.53 1.28
N GLU A 29 -14.54 -23.84 1.34
CA GLU A 29 -13.89 -24.30 2.57
C GLU A 29 -13.58 -23.14 3.55
N LEU A 30 -13.74 -21.89 3.10
CA LEU A 30 -13.43 -20.70 3.89
C LEU A 30 -14.69 -20.17 4.59
N PRO A 31 -14.80 -20.23 5.93
CA PRO A 31 -15.97 -19.73 6.65
C PRO A 31 -16.12 -18.19 6.59
N HIS A 32 -14.99 -17.50 6.44
CA HIS A 32 -14.90 -16.05 6.37
C HIS A 32 -13.90 -15.66 5.28
N ILE A 33 -14.32 -14.80 4.38
CA ILE A 33 -13.48 -14.29 3.29
C ILE A 33 -13.19 -12.81 3.51
N PHE A 34 -11.92 -12.44 3.34
CA PHE A 34 -11.44 -11.07 3.30
C PHE A 34 -10.89 -10.81 1.91
N VAL A 35 -11.23 -9.67 1.33
CA VAL A 35 -10.84 -9.37 -0.05
C VAL A 35 -9.85 -8.23 -0.06
N THR A 36 -8.78 -8.34 -0.83
CA THR A 36 -7.95 -7.19 -1.21
C THR A 36 -8.23 -6.83 -2.65
N THR A 37 -8.44 -5.54 -2.92
CA THR A 37 -8.61 -5.01 -4.27
C THR A 37 -7.68 -3.83 -4.49
N ASP A 38 -7.13 -3.77 -5.70
CA ASP A 38 -6.34 -2.64 -6.18
C ASP A 38 -6.89 -2.20 -7.52
N LEU A 39 -6.97 -0.88 -7.72
CA LEU A 39 -7.44 -0.25 -8.94
C LEU A 39 -6.37 0.72 -9.39
N TRP A 40 -5.73 0.43 -10.52
CA TRP A 40 -4.64 1.24 -11.04
C TRP A 40 -4.86 1.58 -12.51
N THR A 41 -4.27 2.71 -12.90
CA THR A 41 -4.15 3.14 -14.28
C THR A 41 -2.79 2.71 -14.83
N SER A 42 -2.80 2.07 -15.98
CA SER A 42 -1.65 1.66 -16.79
C SER A 42 -1.49 2.60 -17.97
N ASP A 43 -0.28 3.14 -18.13
CA ASP A 43 0.09 3.98 -19.27
C ASP A 43 0.48 3.14 -20.52
N ALA A 44 0.36 1.81 -20.45
CA ALA A 44 0.88 0.90 -21.47
C ALA A 44 -0.02 0.74 -22.71
N SER A 45 -1.29 1.17 -22.66
CA SER A 45 -2.24 0.99 -23.75
C SER A 45 -2.97 2.29 -24.09
N ALA A 46 -3.44 2.41 -25.33
CA ALA A 46 -4.20 3.57 -25.79
C ALA A 46 -5.73 3.40 -25.63
N PHE A 47 -6.20 2.21 -25.24
CA PHE A 47 -7.61 1.81 -25.35
C PHE A 47 -8.23 1.35 -24.03
N VAL A 48 -7.45 0.72 -23.14
CA VAL A 48 -7.86 0.33 -21.78
C VAL A 48 -6.73 0.74 -20.85
N ASN A 49 -7.01 1.73 -20.01
CA ASN A 49 -5.99 2.26 -19.13
C ASN A 49 -6.20 1.78 -17.70
N ASP A 50 -7.37 1.30 -17.33
CA ASP A 50 -7.63 0.98 -15.93
C ASP A 50 -7.82 -0.52 -15.71
N PHE A 51 -7.28 -1.04 -14.62
CA PHE A 51 -7.37 -2.42 -14.23
C PHE A 51 -7.78 -2.53 -12.77
N ILE A 52 -8.66 -3.47 -12.47
CA ILE A 52 -9.02 -3.84 -11.11
C ILE A 52 -8.59 -5.27 -10.83
N SER A 53 -8.00 -5.47 -9.66
CA SER A 53 -7.68 -6.80 -9.14
C SER A 53 -8.56 -7.18 -7.96
N LEU A 54 -8.77 -8.48 -7.78
CA LEU A 54 -9.47 -9.06 -6.65
C LEU A 54 -8.71 -10.29 -6.16
N THR A 55 -8.32 -10.29 -4.90
CA THR A 55 -7.72 -11.46 -4.24
C THR A 55 -8.51 -11.77 -2.98
N ALA A 56 -8.97 -13.02 -2.86
CA ALA A 56 -9.66 -13.51 -1.68
C ALA A 56 -8.66 -14.17 -0.72
N HIS A 57 -8.85 -13.89 0.57
CA HIS A 57 -8.05 -14.38 1.67
C HIS A 57 -8.96 -15.01 2.71
N GLY A 58 -8.54 -16.10 3.32
CA GLY A 58 -9.28 -16.70 4.42
C GLY A 58 -8.47 -17.77 5.12
N ILE A 59 -8.93 -18.16 6.31
CA ILE A 59 -8.35 -19.25 7.08
C ILE A 59 -9.32 -20.43 7.00
N ASN A 60 -8.84 -21.58 6.53
CA ASN A 60 -9.67 -22.78 6.47
C ASN A 60 -9.84 -23.42 7.86
N ASN A 61 -10.65 -24.48 7.95
CA ASN A 61 -10.89 -25.20 9.21
C ASN A 61 -9.64 -25.85 9.83
N ASN A 62 -8.55 -25.97 9.07
CA ASN A 62 -7.26 -26.49 9.55
C ASN A 62 -6.32 -25.38 10.03
N PHE A 63 -6.80 -24.14 10.19
CA PHE A 63 -6.01 -22.97 10.54
C PHE A 63 -4.91 -22.62 9.53
N GLU A 64 -5.10 -22.97 8.26
CA GLU A 64 -4.19 -22.60 7.18
C GLU A 64 -4.69 -21.33 6.49
N LEU A 65 -3.82 -20.33 6.37
CA LEU A 65 -4.07 -19.16 5.54
C LEU A 65 -4.08 -19.57 4.06
N LYS A 66 -5.14 -19.19 3.35
CA LYS A 66 -5.28 -19.38 1.90
C LYS A 66 -5.52 -18.03 1.24
N ASN A 67 -4.85 -17.82 0.12
CA ASN A 67 -5.02 -16.66 -0.76
C ASN A 67 -5.26 -17.13 -2.20
N TYR A 68 -6.24 -16.54 -2.87
CA TYR A 68 -6.60 -16.87 -4.25
C TYR A 68 -6.81 -15.58 -5.05
N CYS A 69 -6.01 -15.37 -6.10
CA CYS A 69 -6.27 -14.31 -7.07
C CYS A 69 -7.50 -14.69 -7.90
N LEU A 70 -8.56 -13.91 -7.78
CA LEU A 70 -9.86 -14.17 -8.40
C LEU A 70 -10.03 -13.40 -9.71
N ALA A 71 -9.48 -12.19 -9.77
CA ALA A 71 -9.67 -11.32 -10.92
C ALA A 71 -8.48 -10.40 -11.12
N VAL A 72 -8.11 -10.21 -12.38
CA VAL A 72 -7.34 -9.06 -12.87
C VAL A 72 -7.96 -8.72 -14.22
N PHE A 73 -8.81 -7.71 -14.24
CA PHE A 73 -9.56 -7.35 -15.45
C PHE A 73 -9.44 -5.88 -15.78
N PRO A 74 -9.54 -5.53 -17.07
CA PRO A 74 -9.91 -4.19 -17.49
C PRO A 74 -11.07 -3.65 -16.65
N PHE A 75 -10.89 -2.48 -16.07
CA PHE A 75 -11.98 -1.77 -15.43
C PHE A 75 -12.78 -1.03 -16.51
N GLU A 76 -13.95 -1.57 -16.83
CA GLU A 76 -14.85 -1.01 -17.83
C GLU A 76 -15.74 0.06 -17.17
N GLY A 77 -15.45 1.33 -17.42
CA GLY A 77 -16.28 2.45 -16.95
C GLY A 77 -15.70 3.80 -17.36
N GLU A 78 -16.55 4.73 -17.78
CA GLU A 78 -16.09 6.08 -18.19
C GLU A 78 -15.51 6.91 -17.03
N ARG A 79 -15.84 6.52 -15.78
CA ARG A 79 -15.39 7.21 -14.55
C ARG A 79 -15.20 6.23 -13.40
N HIS A 80 -14.11 6.41 -12.67
CA HIS A 80 -13.80 5.78 -11.38
C HIS A 80 -14.72 6.24 -10.24
N SER A 81 -16.03 6.31 -10.44
CA SER A 81 -16.95 6.66 -9.34
C SER A 81 -17.06 5.51 -8.34
N GLY A 82 -17.31 5.83 -7.08
CA GLY A 82 -17.46 4.80 -6.04
C GLY A 82 -18.61 3.83 -6.33
N GLU A 83 -19.67 4.30 -6.99
CA GLU A 83 -20.83 3.48 -7.37
C GLU A 83 -20.47 2.44 -8.43
N ASN A 84 -19.72 2.84 -9.47
CA ASN A 84 -19.28 1.94 -10.54
C ASN A 84 -18.36 0.85 -10.00
N ILE A 85 -17.41 1.24 -9.13
CA ILE A 85 -16.50 0.30 -8.48
C ILE A 85 -17.30 -0.66 -7.59
N ALA A 86 -18.28 -0.16 -6.83
CA ALA A 86 -19.12 -1.00 -5.99
C ALA A 86 -19.93 -2.03 -6.78
N GLU A 87 -20.47 -1.64 -7.94
CA GLU A 87 -21.22 -2.55 -8.80
C GLU A 87 -20.33 -3.63 -9.40
N ASN A 88 -19.14 -3.26 -9.87
CA ASN A 88 -18.16 -4.22 -10.37
C ASN A 88 -17.76 -5.23 -9.29
N LEU A 89 -17.50 -4.77 -8.06
CA LEU A 89 -17.20 -5.65 -6.92
C LEU A 89 -18.37 -6.59 -6.58
N ARG A 90 -19.62 -6.10 -6.59
CA ARG A 90 -20.81 -6.94 -6.37
C ARG A 90 -20.94 -8.01 -7.43
N GLN A 91 -20.75 -7.66 -8.70
CA GLN A 91 -20.78 -8.61 -9.81
C GLN A 91 -19.70 -9.67 -9.65
N LEU A 92 -18.46 -9.27 -9.33
CA LEU A 92 -17.38 -10.23 -9.07
C LEU A 92 -17.70 -11.15 -7.89
N PHE A 93 -18.27 -10.64 -6.80
CA PHE A 93 -18.65 -11.47 -5.65
C PHE A 93 -19.73 -12.50 -6.01
N GLN A 94 -20.71 -12.11 -6.81
CA GLN A 94 -21.74 -13.01 -7.33
C GLN A 94 -21.15 -14.04 -8.29
N ASP A 95 -20.29 -13.61 -9.22
CA ASP A 95 -19.62 -14.49 -10.19
C ASP A 95 -18.77 -15.56 -9.50
N TRP A 96 -18.17 -15.22 -8.37
CA TRP A 96 -17.37 -16.13 -7.55
C TRP A 96 -18.20 -16.89 -6.50
N GLY A 97 -19.44 -16.47 -6.22
CA GLY A 97 -20.32 -17.10 -5.23
C GLY A 97 -19.83 -16.93 -3.79
N ILE A 98 -19.28 -15.75 -3.47
CA ILE A 98 -18.66 -15.46 -2.17
C ILE A 98 -19.36 -14.32 -1.39
N ASP A 99 -20.41 -13.71 -1.96
CA ASP A 99 -21.05 -12.51 -1.43
C ASP A 99 -21.47 -12.62 0.05
N GLU A 100 -21.98 -13.77 0.48
CA GLU A 100 -22.38 -14.00 1.88
C GLU A 100 -21.19 -14.23 2.84
N GLN A 101 -20.05 -14.67 2.31
CA GLN A 101 -18.86 -15.04 3.09
C GLN A 101 -17.90 -13.86 3.29
N VAL A 102 -17.96 -12.86 2.40
CA VAL A 102 -17.09 -11.67 2.47
C VAL A 102 -17.42 -10.86 3.74
N ARG A 103 -16.40 -10.69 4.61
CA ARG A 103 -16.51 -9.95 5.88
C ARG A 103 -15.93 -8.56 5.80
N ALA A 104 -14.90 -8.37 4.98
CA ALA A 104 -14.33 -7.06 4.74
C ALA A 104 -13.61 -7.01 3.38
N VAL A 105 -13.45 -5.79 2.88
CA VAL A 105 -12.64 -5.49 1.70
C VAL A 105 -11.56 -4.48 2.11
N VAL A 106 -10.32 -4.79 1.78
CA VAL A 106 -9.14 -3.96 1.92
C VAL A 106 -8.82 -3.35 0.56
N THR A 107 -8.63 -2.05 0.54
CA THR A 107 -8.40 -1.28 -0.68
C THR A 107 -7.48 -0.11 -0.38
N ASP A 108 -7.05 0.58 -1.44
CA ASP A 108 -6.34 1.83 -1.30
C ASP A 108 -7.16 2.95 -0.62
N ASN A 109 -6.49 4.05 -0.28
CA ASN A 109 -7.15 5.19 0.36
C ASN A 109 -7.73 6.20 -0.66
N ALA A 110 -8.01 5.77 -1.90
CA ALA A 110 -8.70 6.63 -2.84
C ALA A 110 -10.15 6.86 -2.36
N PRO A 111 -10.65 8.11 -2.39
CA PRO A 111 -12.01 8.41 -1.92
C PRO A 111 -13.08 7.54 -2.57
N ASN A 112 -12.93 7.25 -3.87
CA ASN A 112 -13.89 6.47 -4.63
C ASN A 112 -13.89 5.00 -4.21
N MET A 113 -12.72 4.41 -3.94
CA MET A 113 -12.63 3.05 -3.40
C MET A 113 -13.25 2.97 -1.99
N GLY A 114 -12.98 3.95 -1.15
CA GLY A 114 -13.60 4.04 0.18
C GLY A 114 -15.13 4.09 0.13
N LEU A 115 -15.69 4.93 -0.76
CA LEU A 115 -17.13 4.97 -1.01
C LEU A 115 -17.66 3.63 -1.53
N ALA A 116 -16.95 3.03 -2.49
CA ALA A 116 -17.35 1.76 -3.07
C ALA A 116 -17.49 0.66 -2.02
N VAL A 117 -16.48 0.48 -1.19
CA VAL A 117 -16.48 -0.58 -0.18
C VAL A 117 -17.60 -0.38 0.85
N THR A 118 -17.89 0.87 1.25
CA THR A 118 -19.03 1.14 2.16
C THR A 118 -20.39 0.74 1.58
N GLN A 119 -20.51 0.65 0.25
CA GLN A 119 -21.74 0.21 -0.42
C GLN A 119 -21.81 -1.32 -0.62
N VAL A 120 -20.68 -2.03 -0.52
CA VAL A 120 -20.61 -3.48 -0.82
C VAL A 120 -20.63 -4.33 0.46
N VAL A 121 -19.97 -3.89 1.53
CA VAL A 121 -19.89 -4.62 2.80
C VAL A 121 -20.34 -3.77 3.97
N LYS A 122 -21.08 -4.39 4.90
CA LYS A 122 -21.54 -3.75 6.15
C LYS A 122 -20.39 -3.37 7.10
N SER A 123 -19.29 -4.11 7.04
CA SER A 123 -18.08 -3.89 7.83
C SER A 123 -16.93 -3.53 6.91
N LEU A 124 -16.64 -2.24 6.79
CA LEU A 124 -15.44 -1.76 6.14
C LEU A 124 -14.29 -1.81 7.14
N LEU A 125 -13.35 -2.74 6.95
CA LEU A 125 -12.02 -2.58 7.54
C LEU A 125 -11.28 -1.56 6.68
N LYS A 126 -11.28 -0.30 7.15
CA LYS A 126 -10.37 0.72 6.64
C LYS A 126 -8.96 0.36 7.09
N CYS A 127 -8.38 -0.68 6.50
CA CYS A 127 -6.94 -0.73 6.39
C CYS A 127 -6.58 0.39 5.42
N LYS A 128 -6.49 1.64 5.92
CA LYS A 128 -5.91 2.76 5.19
C LYS A 128 -4.48 2.34 4.91
N ASN A 129 -4.26 1.68 3.77
CA ASN A 129 -2.99 1.25 3.24
C ASN A 129 -1.85 1.21 4.26
N LEU A 130 -1.80 0.18 5.10
CA LEU A 130 -0.50 -0.15 5.68
C LEU A 130 0.44 -0.65 4.55
N ILE A 131 -0.14 -1.29 3.52
CA ILE A 131 0.56 -2.04 2.48
C ILE A 131 1.04 -1.17 1.29
N MET A 132 0.33 -0.08 0.95
CA MET A 132 0.64 0.75 -0.25
C MET A 132 1.30 2.11 0.05
N PHE A 133 1.51 2.45 1.33
CA PHE A 133 1.67 3.86 1.69
C PHE A 133 3.09 4.31 2.05
N LEU A 134 3.97 3.37 2.37
CA LEU A 134 5.37 3.70 2.62
C LEU A 134 6.09 4.15 1.33
N VAL A 135 5.63 3.71 0.16
CA VAL A 135 6.12 4.19 -1.16
C VAL A 135 5.49 5.52 -1.57
N MET A 136 4.25 5.82 -1.12
CA MET A 136 3.51 7.05 -1.46
C MET A 136 3.78 8.23 -0.51
N CYS A 137 4.52 8.04 0.59
CA CYS A 137 5.04 9.15 1.38
C CYS A 137 5.99 10.02 0.55
N SER A 138 6.60 9.48 -0.51
CA SER A 138 7.43 10.21 -1.48
C SER A 138 6.63 11.21 -2.34
N SER A 139 5.39 10.87 -2.69
CA SER A 139 4.65 11.52 -3.79
C SER A 139 3.63 12.58 -3.34
N ARG A 140 3.36 12.72 -2.03
CA ARG A 140 2.45 13.75 -1.49
C ARG A 140 3.12 14.82 -0.62
N MET A 141 4.45 14.91 -0.61
CA MET A 141 5.15 16.03 0.06
C MET A 141 5.02 17.36 -0.72
N SER A 142 4.32 17.38 -1.86
CA SER A 142 4.27 18.46 -2.86
C SER A 142 3.70 19.83 -2.44
N SER A 143 3.42 20.09 -1.16
CA SER A 143 2.69 21.30 -0.74
C SER A 143 3.38 22.21 0.28
N HIS A 144 4.62 21.96 0.70
CA HIS A 144 5.33 22.88 1.61
C HIS A 144 6.69 23.32 1.04
N ALA A 145 6.99 24.60 1.20
CA ALA A 145 8.05 25.38 0.55
C ALA A 145 9.51 24.90 0.76
N GLY A 146 9.74 23.79 1.46
CA GLY A 146 11.06 23.18 1.66
C GLY A 146 11.47 22.14 0.60
N ILE A 147 10.70 22.00 -0.50
CA ILE A 147 10.79 20.86 -1.44
C ILE A 147 11.25 21.25 -2.85
N LEU A 148 11.70 22.49 -3.04
CA LEU A 148 12.37 22.89 -4.29
C LEU A 148 13.51 21.93 -4.70
N PRO A 149 14.39 21.45 -3.78
CA PRO A 149 15.42 20.45 -4.13
C PRO A 149 14.84 19.08 -4.54
N PHE A 150 13.64 18.73 -4.07
CA PHE A 150 13.04 17.41 -4.26
C PHE A 150 12.14 17.32 -5.50
N ARG A 151 11.55 18.44 -5.98
CA ARG A 151 11.04 18.49 -7.37
C ARG A 151 12.20 18.30 -8.34
N HIS A 152 13.34 18.94 -8.09
CA HIS A 152 14.54 18.70 -8.86
C HIS A 152 15.03 17.26 -8.75
N LEU A 153 14.89 16.58 -7.60
CA LEU A 153 15.22 15.15 -7.46
C LEU A 153 14.24 14.23 -8.20
N GLY A 154 12.93 14.50 -8.17
CA GLY A 154 11.95 13.75 -8.95
C GLY A 154 12.12 13.96 -10.45
N ASP A 155 12.35 15.21 -10.87
CA ASP A 155 12.69 15.57 -12.25
C ASP A 155 14.06 15.00 -12.65
N PHE A 156 15.03 14.90 -11.73
CA PHE A 156 16.36 14.30 -11.94
C PHE A 156 16.32 12.78 -11.98
N LEU A 157 15.53 12.10 -11.15
CA LEU A 157 15.35 10.65 -11.18
C LEU A 157 14.58 10.24 -12.44
N ASN A 158 13.57 11.01 -12.84
CA ASN A 158 12.89 10.86 -14.13
C ASN A 158 13.81 11.23 -15.32
N SER A 159 14.70 12.22 -15.15
CA SER A 159 15.74 12.53 -16.13
C SER A 159 16.82 11.44 -16.17
N CYS A 160 17.14 10.76 -15.07
CA CYS A 160 18.16 9.72 -14.94
C CYS A 160 17.67 8.36 -15.46
N SER A 161 16.39 8.02 -15.30
CA SER A 161 15.79 6.93 -16.07
C SER A 161 15.77 7.25 -17.57
N SER A 162 15.75 8.54 -17.94
CA SER A 162 15.99 9.03 -19.30
C SER A 162 17.48 9.22 -19.67
N VAL A 163 18.45 9.08 -18.75
CA VAL A 163 19.90 9.20 -19.08
C VAL A 163 20.36 8.01 -19.93
N ALA A 164 19.62 6.89 -19.93
CA ALA A 164 19.84 5.83 -20.92
C ALA A 164 19.43 6.25 -22.36
N VAL A 165 18.66 7.34 -22.53
CA VAL A 165 18.11 7.81 -23.83
C VAL A 165 18.65 9.20 -24.24
N GLN A 166 19.47 9.84 -23.40
CA GLN A 166 19.95 11.21 -23.62
C GLN A 166 21.14 11.31 -24.60
N ALA A 167 21.09 10.53 -25.68
CA ALA A 167 21.91 10.73 -26.86
C ALA A 167 21.22 11.60 -27.93
N SER A 168 19.97 12.06 -27.73
CA SER A 168 19.15 12.51 -28.88
C SER A 168 18.35 13.83 -28.76
N LEU A 169 18.35 14.60 -27.66
CA LEU A 169 17.52 15.82 -27.58
C LEU A 169 18.24 17.06 -26.97
N PRO A 170 18.49 18.13 -27.76
CA PRO A 170 19.31 19.29 -27.36
C PRO A 170 18.57 20.41 -26.57
N HIS A 171 17.37 20.17 -26.04
CA HIS A 171 16.53 21.26 -25.49
C HIS A 171 16.11 21.14 -24.01
N VAL A 172 16.67 20.22 -23.24
CA VAL A 172 16.49 20.23 -21.77
C VAL A 172 17.76 20.78 -21.12
N LYS A 173 17.71 22.01 -20.60
CA LYS A 173 18.72 22.54 -19.69
C LYS A 173 18.54 21.89 -18.31
N CYS A 174 18.93 20.62 -18.20
CA CYS A 174 19.15 20.00 -16.89
C CYS A 174 20.45 20.58 -16.33
N LYS A 175 20.47 20.92 -15.03
CA LYS A 175 21.72 21.26 -14.33
C LYS A 175 22.62 20.03 -14.50
N THR A 176 23.67 20.13 -15.31
CA THR A 176 24.39 18.94 -15.81
C THR A 176 25.15 18.19 -14.72
N GLU A 177 25.37 18.80 -13.56
CA GLU A 177 26.03 18.19 -12.41
C GLU A 177 25.40 18.70 -11.10
N LEU A 178 25.12 17.77 -10.18
CA LEU A 178 24.70 18.07 -8.81
C LEU A 178 25.91 18.54 -8.00
N ALA A 179 25.72 19.53 -7.14
CA ALA A 179 26.74 19.97 -6.19
C ALA A 179 27.01 18.89 -5.13
N THR A 180 28.19 18.91 -4.52
CA THR A 180 28.56 17.96 -3.45
C THR A 180 27.57 17.98 -2.28
N GLU A 181 27.07 19.16 -1.91
CA GLU A 181 26.05 19.33 -0.87
C GLU A 181 24.71 18.66 -1.25
N GLU A 182 24.33 18.72 -2.53
CA GLU A 182 23.11 18.08 -3.05
C GLU A 182 23.25 16.54 -3.00
N TRP A 183 24.44 15.99 -3.29
CA TRP A 183 24.72 14.56 -3.14
C TRP A 183 24.70 14.09 -1.68
N VAL A 184 25.30 14.83 -0.76
CA VAL A 184 25.28 14.50 0.67
C VAL A 184 23.85 14.49 1.21
N LEU A 185 23.03 15.48 0.82
CA LEU A 185 21.61 15.51 1.18
C LEU A 185 20.87 14.28 0.62
N MET A 186 21.14 13.87 -0.62
CA MET A 186 20.54 12.67 -1.22
C MET A 186 20.90 11.40 -0.46
N GLU A 187 22.17 11.21 -0.10
CA GLU A 187 22.60 10.06 0.70
C GLU A 187 21.90 10.01 2.06
N GLN A 188 21.78 11.17 2.73
CA GLN A 188 21.07 11.29 4.02
C GLN A 188 19.57 10.93 3.88
N VAL A 189 18.91 11.41 2.82
CA VAL A 189 17.51 11.10 2.51
C VAL A 189 17.32 9.61 2.22
N VAL A 190 18.16 9.02 1.36
CA VAL A 190 18.10 7.58 1.05
C VAL A 190 18.28 6.74 2.31
N SER A 191 19.22 7.12 3.18
CA SER A 191 19.42 6.45 4.47
C SER A 191 18.16 6.47 5.35
N ALA A 192 17.42 7.59 5.38
CA ALA A 192 16.17 7.68 6.12
C ALA A 192 15.02 6.89 5.46
N LEU A 193 14.94 6.91 4.13
CA LEU A 193 13.91 6.19 3.37
C LEU A 193 14.10 4.67 3.39
N THR A 194 15.31 4.18 3.64
CA THR A 194 15.58 2.73 3.76
C THR A 194 14.70 2.07 4.83
N TYR A 195 14.42 2.75 5.94
CA TYR A 195 13.51 2.22 6.97
C TYR A 195 12.07 2.06 6.46
N PHE A 196 11.63 2.98 5.61
CA PHE A 196 10.31 2.92 4.98
C PHE A 196 10.25 1.81 3.94
N GLU A 197 11.31 1.60 3.17
CA GLU A 197 11.43 0.50 2.23
C GLU A 197 11.33 -0.85 2.95
N GLU A 198 12.09 -1.05 4.04
CA GLU A 198 12.05 -2.30 4.81
C GLU A 198 10.69 -2.54 5.47
N ALA A 199 10.06 -1.49 6.01
CA ALA A 199 8.70 -1.59 6.51
C ALA A 199 7.70 -1.94 5.39
N THR A 200 7.89 -1.41 4.16
CA THR A 200 7.06 -1.73 2.98
C THR A 200 7.20 -3.20 2.64
N LYS A 201 8.43 -3.69 2.52
CA LYS A 201 8.70 -5.09 2.20
C LYS A 201 8.04 -6.02 3.22
N SER A 202 8.06 -5.66 4.50
CA SER A 202 7.43 -6.46 5.56
C SER A 202 5.92 -6.56 5.39
N VAL A 203 5.24 -5.49 4.98
CA VAL A 203 3.77 -5.45 4.86
C VAL A 203 3.27 -5.90 3.48
N SER A 204 4.14 -5.93 2.47
CA SER A 204 3.81 -6.42 1.12
C SER A 204 3.99 -7.93 0.96
N GLN A 205 4.42 -8.65 2.00
CA GLN A 205 4.52 -10.10 1.98
C GLN A 205 3.14 -10.78 2.01
N GLU A 206 3.04 -11.97 1.43
CA GLU A 206 1.82 -12.81 1.47
C GLU A 206 1.40 -13.18 2.90
N SER A 207 2.36 -13.25 3.83
CA SER A 207 2.12 -13.54 5.25
C SER A 207 1.84 -12.30 6.11
N ALA A 208 1.81 -11.10 5.51
CA ALA A 208 1.61 -9.86 6.26
C ALA A 208 0.25 -9.85 6.95
N CYS A 209 0.24 -9.51 8.23
CA CYS A 209 -0.96 -9.52 9.06
C CYS A 209 -1.28 -8.12 9.57
N LEU A 210 -2.56 -7.87 9.90
CA LEU A 210 -2.97 -6.63 10.56
C LEU A 210 -2.24 -6.41 11.89
N SER A 211 -1.81 -7.49 12.55
CA SER A 211 -1.03 -7.43 13.80
C SER A 211 0.36 -6.81 13.63
N ASP A 212 0.91 -6.73 12.42
CA ASP A 212 2.22 -6.09 12.21
C ASP A 212 2.09 -4.54 12.19
N ALA A 213 0.88 -4.01 12.02
CA ALA A 213 0.62 -2.58 11.80
C ALA A 213 1.13 -1.66 12.91
N ILE A 214 0.61 -1.83 14.14
CA ILE A 214 0.97 -1.00 15.28
C ILE A 214 2.48 -1.11 15.59
N PRO A 215 3.07 -2.31 15.68
CA PRO A 215 4.50 -2.46 15.95
C PRO A 215 5.39 -1.83 14.88
N LEU A 216 5.05 -1.98 13.59
CA LEU A 216 5.85 -1.40 12.50
C LEU A 216 5.81 0.13 12.52
N ILE A 217 4.62 0.73 12.63
CA ILE A 217 4.48 2.19 12.70
C ILE A 217 5.20 2.75 13.93
N ASN A 218 5.07 2.10 15.08
CA ASN A 218 5.78 2.53 16.29
C ASN A 218 7.30 2.36 16.19
N SER A 219 7.76 1.32 15.49
CA SER A 219 9.20 1.15 15.21
C SER A 219 9.72 2.28 14.32
N LEU A 220 8.99 2.64 13.26
CA LEU A 220 9.33 3.77 12.40
C LEU A 220 9.33 5.11 13.15
N ARG A 221 8.29 5.39 13.96
CA ARG A 221 8.23 6.60 14.80
C ARG A 221 9.48 6.70 15.69
N ARG A 222 9.87 5.61 16.36
CA ARG A 222 11.05 5.57 17.23
C ARG A 222 12.36 5.80 16.47
N VAL A 223 12.51 5.21 15.28
CA VAL A 223 13.70 5.41 14.45
C VAL A 223 13.81 6.87 14.01
N LEU A 224 12.72 7.47 13.53
CA LEU A 224 12.72 8.87 13.10
C LEU A 224 12.96 9.86 14.24
N GLU A 225 12.37 9.64 15.41
CA GLU A 225 12.64 10.48 16.58
C GLU A 225 14.10 10.34 17.03
N ARG A 226 14.70 9.16 16.90
CA ARG A 226 16.15 8.98 17.15
C ARG A 226 16.99 9.76 16.14
N ILE A 227 16.65 9.73 14.85
CA ILE A 227 17.34 10.50 13.82
C ILE A 227 17.22 11.98 14.13
N LYS A 228 16.02 12.50 14.35
CA LYS A 228 15.75 13.90 14.73
C LYS A 228 16.57 14.37 15.94
N ASN A 229 16.66 13.54 16.99
CA ASN A 229 17.46 13.89 18.16
C ASN A 229 18.96 13.91 17.84
N THR A 230 19.43 13.03 16.96
CA THR A 230 20.83 12.98 16.52
C THR A 230 21.18 14.21 15.68
N THR A 231 20.29 14.60 14.77
CA THR A 231 20.54 15.76 13.91
C THR A 231 20.45 17.08 14.66
N ALA A 232 19.65 17.17 15.71
CA ALA A 232 19.58 18.34 16.59
C ALA A 232 20.81 18.53 17.49
N MET A 233 21.65 17.50 17.65
CA MET A 233 22.89 17.58 18.44
C MET A 233 24.13 17.93 17.62
N ASP A 234 24.05 17.83 16.28
CA ASP A 234 25.18 18.04 15.37
C ASP A 234 24.75 18.92 14.19
N ASP A 235 24.56 20.22 14.47
CA ASP A 235 24.11 21.23 13.50
C ASP A 235 25.04 21.37 12.28
N ASN A 236 26.29 20.90 12.37
CA ASN A 236 27.26 20.99 11.27
C ASN A 236 27.26 19.75 10.37
N ALA A 237 26.79 18.59 10.84
CA ALA A 237 26.79 17.35 10.06
C ALA A 237 25.54 17.17 9.17
N TYR A 238 24.44 17.85 9.49
CA TYR A 238 23.15 17.68 8.79
C TYR A 238 22.63 19.00 8.25
N SER A 239 22.11 18.98 7.03
CA SER A 239 21.56 20.18 6.42
C SER A 239 20.20 20.55 7.06
N PRO A 240 19.84 21.86 7.12
CA PRO A 240 18.52 22.30 7.56
C PRO A 240 17.37 21.66 6.76
N GLU A 241 17.58 21.39 5.47
CA GLU A 241 16.64 20.73 4.58
C GLU A 241 16.40 19.27 5.01
N TYR A 242 17.45 18.55 5.39
CA TYR A 242 17.32 17.20 5.93
C TYR A 242 16.54 17.17 7.25
N ASN A 243 16.79 18.14 8.14
CA ASN A 243 16.03 18.28 9.39
C ASN A 243 14.55 18.54 9.14
N ALA A 244 14.22 19.43 8.22
CA ALA A 244 12.84 19.66 7.80
C ALA A 244 12.20 18.41 7.18
N PHE A 245 12.97 17.66 6.39
CA PHE A 245 12.53 16.39 5.81
C PHE A 245 12.13 15.36 6.88
N ILE A 246 12.98 15.14 7.89
CA ILE A 246 12.68 14.20 9.00
C ILE A 246 11.45 14.65 9.80
N LEU A 247 11.30 15.94 10.09
CA LEU A 247 10.12 16.48 10.77
C LEU A 247 8.84 16.23 9.96
N ASN A 248 8.90 16.42 8.64
CA ASN A 248 7.77 16.15 7.75
C ASN A 248 7.42 14.65 7.71
N LEU A 249 8.41 13.75 7.75
CA LEU A 249 8.15 12.31 7.83
C LEU A 249 7.44 11.92 9.13
N ILE A 250 7.87 12.46 10.27
CA ILE A 250 7.24 12.21 11.57
C ILE A 250 5.79 12.73 11.56
N ALA A 251 5.59 13.98 11.11
CA ALA A 251 4.26 14.57 11.01
C ALA A 251 3.35 13.76 10.07
N GLY A 252 3.88 13.31 8.93
CA GLY A 252 3.18 12.46 7.98
C GLY A 252 2.76 11.12 8.59
N ILE A 253 3.64 10.45 9.35
CA ILE A 253 3.28 9.21 10.04
C ILE A 253 2.18 9.44 11.07
N ASN A 254 2.27 10.52 11.85
CA ASN A 254 1.29 10.82 12.88
C ASN A 254 -0.08 11.12 12.26
N ASP A 255 -0.16 12.07 11.33
CA ASP A 255 -1.41 12.44 10.64
C ASP A 255 -2.10 11.23 10.00
N ARG A 256 -1.32 10.32 9.40
CA ARG A 256 -1.86 9.23 8.59
C ARG A 256 -2.19 7.99 9.41
N PHE A 257 -1.47 7.71 10.50
CA PHE A 257 -1.54 6.43 11.21
C PHE A 257 -1.88 6.53 12.70
N ASP A 258 -2.14 7.72 13.26
CA ASP A 258 -2.50 7.83 14.69
C ASP A 258 -3.72 7.00 15.07
N TYR A 259 -4.67 6.89 14.14
CA TYR A 259 -5.90 6.14 14.37
C TYR A 259 -5.68 4.65 14.64
N LEU A 260 -4.53 4.07 14.24
CA LEU A 260 -4.24 2.64 14.43
C LEU A 260 -4.25 2.25 15.91
N GLU A 261 -3.83 3.14 16.81
CA GLU A 261 -3.84 2.90 18.25
C GLU A 261 -5.20 3.13 18.90
N THR A 262 -6.19 3.59 18.13
CA THR A 262 -7.58 3.81 18.58
C THR A 262 -8.57 2.83 17.95
N ASP A 263 -8.20 2.21 16.83
CA ASP A 263 -9.04 1.27 16.11
C ASP A 263 -8.99 -0.11 16.76
N GLU A 264 -10.15 -0.56 17.24
CA GLU A 264 -10.29 -1.83 17.96
C GLU A 264 -9.80 -3.03 17.15
N THR A 265 -9.94 -3.02 15.82
CA THR A 265 -9.48 -4.13 14.97
C THR A 265 -7.98 -4.28 15.04
N PHE A 266 -7.24 -3.18 14.90
CA PHE A 266 -5.79 -3.20 14.94
C PHE A 266 -5.26 -3.52 16.33
N ILE A 267 -5.90 -2.98 17.37
CA ILE A 267 -5.55 -3.29 18.77
C ILE A 267 -5.75 -4.78 19.04
N LEU A 268 -6.93 -5.33 18.71
CA LEU A 268 -7.24 -6.75 18.91
C LEU A 268 -6.32 -7.65 18.10
N ALA A 269 -6.11 -7.36 16.81
CA ALA A 269 -5.21 -8.13 15.96
C ALA A 269 -3.80 -8.18 16.55
N THR A 270 -3.26 -7.04 16.98
CA THR A 270 -1.91 -6.96 17.55
C THR A 270 -1.85 -7.64 18.92
N ALA A 271 -2.86 -7.47 19.78
CA ALA A 271 -2.90 -8.07 21.13
C ALA A 271 -3.07 -9.59 21.11
N LEU A 272 -3.80 -10.13 20.13
CA LEU A 272 -3.98 -11.57 19.96
C LEU A 272 -2.72 -12.26 19.45
N ASP A 273 -1.84 -11.53 18.76
CA ASP A 273 -0.60 -12.07 18.19
C ASP A 273 0.43 -12.45 19.29
N PRO A 274 0.79 -13.74 19.40
CA PRO A 274 1.76 -14.19 20.40
C PRO A 274 3.14 -13.52 20.28
N ARG A 275 3.54 -13.04 19.10
CA ARG A 275 4.82 -12.36 18.87
C ARG A 275 4.93 -11.05 19.65
N TYR A 276 3.79 -10.39 19.92
CA TYR A 276 3.73 -9.07 20.55
C TYR A 276 3.22 -9.09 22.00
N LYS A 277 2.60 -10.19 22.47
CA LYS A 277 2.07 -10.33 23.84
C LYS A 277 3.06 -9.98 24.96
N LEU A 278 4.36 -10.24 24.77
CA LEU A 278 5.41 -9.96 25.76
C LEU A 278 6.16 -8.64 25.50
N ARG A 279 5.93 -8.00 24.36
CA ARG A 279 6.56 -6.74 23.97
C ARG A 279 5.58 -5.62 24.29
N THR A 280 5.37 -5.39 25.59
CA THR A 280 4.73 -4.22 26.22
C THR A 280 4.04 -3.27 25.25
N PHE A 281 2.75 -3.49 25.04
CA PHE A 281 1.84 -2.44 24.62
C PHE A 281 1.79 -1.41 25.74
N THR A 282 2.61 -0.37 25.65
CA THR A 282 2.27 0.90 26.29
C THR A 282 1.22 1.53 25.39
N LEU A 283 -0.02 0.99 25.42
CA LEU A 283 -1.18 1.79 25.01
C LEU A 283 -1.08 3.03 25.89
N GLN A 284 -0.90 4.21 25.28
CA GLN A 284 -1.03 5.45 26.03
C GLN A 284 -2.38 5.39 26.72
N SER A 285 -2.36 5.29 28.04
CA SER A 285 -3.55 5.20 28.87
C SER A 285 -4.44 6.38 28.53
N THR A 286 -5.56 6.13 27.85
CA THR A 286 -6.76 6.94 28.05
C THR A 286 -7.17 6.73 29.50
N SER A 287 -6.64 7.59 30.36
CA SER A 287 -7.08 7.74 31.73
C SER A 287 -8.52 8.24 31.74
N VAL A 288 -9.50 7.34 31.73
CA VAL A 288 -10.83 7.64 32.27
C VAL A 288 -11.38 6.40 32.97
N ASN A 289 -11.23 6.42 34.30
CA ASN A 289 -12.05 5.77 35.33
C ASN A 289 -13.02 4.65 34.89
N ALA A 290 -12.62 3.41 35.15
CA ALA A 290 -13.57 2.36 35.51
C ALA A 290 -13.29 1.95 36.96
N SER A 291 -13.98 2.62 37.89
CA SER A 291 -14.16 2.13 39.25
C SER A 291 -15.08 0.90 39.24
N ALA A 292 -14.74 -0.03 40.14
CA ALA A 292 -15.32 -1.35 40.37
C ALA A 292 -16.85 -1.45 40.39
#